data_AF-A0A838Q960-F1
#
_entry.id   AF-A0A838Q960-F1
#
_cell.length_a   1.000
_cell.length_b   1.000
_cell.length_c   1.000
_cell.angle_alpha   90.00
_cell.angle_beta   90.00
_cell.angle_gamma   90.00
#
_symmetry.space_group_name_H-M   'P 1'
#
loop_
_entity.id
_entity.type
_entity.pdbx_description
1 polymer ?
#
loop_
_entity_poly.entity_id
_entity_poly.type
_entity_poly.pdbx_seq_one_letter_code
_entity_poly.pdbx_strand_id
1 'polypeptide(L)'
;PRSLHGLAHITGGGLVDNLPRVLPKGCDAVIETKSWRVPPVFKLIASHGRVDREEMYQVFNMGIGMAAIVPRETAKAIARRIKGQVIGKIEAGSGVTRLVF
;
A
#
# COMPACT_ATOMS: atom_id res chain seq x y z
N PRO A 1 -14.43 17.81 -8.71
CA PRO A 1 -13.19 17.13 -8.26
C PRO A 1 -13.08 15.71 -8.86
N ARG A 2 -11.90 15.30 -9.35
CA ARG A 2 -11.70 13.93 -9.84
C ARG A 2 -11.80 12.95 -8.66
N SER A 3 -12.54 11.87 -8.84
CA SER A 3 -12.76 10.84 -7.81
C SER A 3 -11.58 9.86 -7.66
N LEU A 4 -10.61 9.91 -8.58
CA LEU A 4 -9.43 9.05 -8.63
C LEU A 4 -8.22 9.88 -9.08
N HIS A 5 -7.14 9.80 -8.30
CA HIS A 5 -5.87 10.47 -8.60
C HIS A 5 -4.83 9.52 -9.18
N GLY A 6 -4.86 8.24 -8.79
CA GLY A 6 -3.93 7.24 -9.30
C GLY A 6 -4.32 5.82 -8.91
N LEU A 7 -3.77 4.84 -9.62
CA LEU A 7 -3.89 3.41 -9.36
C LEU A 7 -2.51 2.79 -9.43
N ALA A 8 -2.12 2.02 -8.41
CA ALA A 8 -0.90 1.23 -8.40
C ALA A 8 -1.25 -0.26 -8.40
N HIS A 9 -0.76 -1.00 -9.39
CA HIS A 9 -0.78 -2.46 -9.38
C HIS A 9 0.44 -2.95 -8.59
N ILE A 10 0.20 -3.75 -7.55
CA ILE A 10 1.25 -4.18 -6.62
C ILE A 10 1.81 -5.51 -7.10
N THR A 11 2.99 -5.45 -7.69
CA THR A 11 3.69 -6.60 -8.30
C THR A 11 5.09 -6.72 -7.71
N GLY A 12 6.12 -6.96 -8.53
CA GLY A 12 7.51 -6.91 -8.06
C GLY A 12 7.84 -5.54 -7.46
N GLY A 13 8.54 -5.54 -6.33
CA GLY A 13 8.79 -4.32 -5.55
C GLY A 13 7.68 -3.98 -4.54
N GLY A 14 6.61 -4.78 -4.47
CA GLY A 14 5.64 -4.73 -3.38
C GLY A 14 4.98 -3.36 -3.22
N LEU A 15 4.49 -3.05 -2.03
CA LEU A 15 3.91 -1.72 -1.76
C LEU A 15 4.99 -0.62 -1.80
N VAL A 16 6.21 -0.98 -1.36
CA VAL A 16 7.31 -0.05 -1.18
C VAL A 16 7.70 0.64 -2.48
N ASP A 17 7.90 -0.14 -3.55
CA ASP A 17 8.40 0.40 -4.82
C ASP A 17 7.29 0.77 -5.80
N ASN A 18 6.09 0.19 -5.69
CA ASN A 18 5.02 0.43 -6.66
C ASN A 18 4.24 1.73 -6.39
N LEU A 19 4.03 2.10 -5.13
CA LEU A 19 3.26 3.32 -4.80
C LEU A 19 3.94 4.61 -5.25
N PRO A 20 5.26 4.84 -5.07
CA PRO A 20 5.90 6.08 -5.46
C PRO A 20 5.84 6.35 -6.97
N ARG A 21 5.73 5.30 -7.80
CA ARG A 21 5.67 5.40 -9.28
C ARG A 21 4.46 6.17 -9.79
N VAL A 22 3.40 6.27 -8.99
CA VAL A 22 2.14 6.94 -9.37
C VAL A 22 1.88 8.22 -8.59
N LEU A 23 2.81 8.62 -7.71
CA LEU A 23 2.70 9.84 -6.92
C LEU A 23 3.46 10.99 -7.59
N PRO A 24 2.99 12.25 -7.42
CA PRO A 24 3.80 13.41 -7.75
C PRO A 24 5.12 13.44 -6.97
N LYS A 25 6.12 14.14 -7.51
CA LYS A 25 7.34 14.46 -6.75
C LYS A 25 6.97 15.20 -5.46
N GLY A 26 7.65 14.85 -4.36
CA GLY A 26 7.42 15.48 -3.07
C GLY A 26 6.27 14.89 -2.25
N CYS A 27 5.76 13.71 -2.62
CA CYS A 27 4.69 13.02 -1.89
C CYS A 27 5.15 11.64 -1.42
N ASP A 28 4.90 11.31 -0.15
CA ASP A 28 5.13 9.99 0.43
C ASP A 28 3.83 9.22 0.59
N ALA A 29 3.88 7.91 0.36
CA ALA A 29 2.82 6.99 0.75
C ALA A 29 3.07 6.49 2.18
N VAL A 30 2.19 6.83 3.12
CA VAL A 30 2.25 6.35 4.51
C VAL A 30 1.26 5.22 4.67
N ILE A 31 1.75 3.99 4.85
CA ILE A 31 0.96 2.76 4.85
C ILE A 31 0.84 2.19 6.26
N GLU A 32 -0.40 2.07 6.74
CA GLU A 32 -0.74 1.52 8.05
C GLU A 32 -0.88 0.00 7.94
N THR A 33 0.20 -0.74 8.16
CA THR A 33 0.26 -2.20 7.87
C THR A 33 -0.71 -3.06 8.69
N LYS A 34 -1.20 -2.53 9.82
CA LYS A 34 -2.25 -3.14 10.66
C LYS A 34 -3.66 -2.91 10.15
N SER A 35 -3.84 -2.12 9.10
CA SER A 35 -5.15 -1.75 8.58
C SER A 35 -5.76 -2.82 7.68
N TRP A 36 -5.12 -3.98 7.47
CA TRP A 36 -5.73 -5.14 6.81
C TRP A 36 -5.19 -6.43 7.39
N ARG A 37 -5.87 -7.54 7.09
CA ARG A 37 -5.38 -8.87 7.45
C ARG A 37 -4.46 -9.39 6.36
N VAL A 38 -3.17 -9.50 6.68
CA VAL A 38 -2.18 -10.16 5.80
C VAL A 38 -2.53 -11.65 5.66
N PRO A 39 -2.60 -12.20 4.43
CA PRO A 39 -2.85 -13.62 4.19
C PRO A 39 -1.82 -14.53 4.90
N PRO A 40 -2.23 -15.68 5.50
CA PRO A 40 -1.35 -16.54 6.28
C PRO A 40 -0.11 -17.04 5.53
N VAL A 41 -0.20 -17.23 4.21
CA VAL A 41 0.92 -17.68 3.37
C VAL A 41 2.16 -16.79 3.51
N PHE A 42 1.99 -15.47 3.65
CA PHE A 42 3.12 -14.56 3.82
C PHE A 42 3.80 -14.73 5.18
N LYS A 43 3.06 -15.09 6.23
CA LYS A 43 3.66 -15.42 7.53
C LYS A 43 4.50 -16.69 7.45
N LEU A 44 4.01 -17.70 6.71
CA LEU A 44 4.76 -18.93 6.47
C LEU A 44 6.02 -18.67 5.67
N ILE A 45 5.95 -17.86 4.61
CA ILE A 45 7.12 -17.47 3.81
C ILE A 45 8.14 -16.74 4.69
N ALA A 46 7.71 -15.73 5.45
CA ALA A 46 8.59 -14.98 6.34
C ALA A 46 9.30 -15.88 7.36
N SER A 47 8.57 -16.82 7.99
CA SER A 47 9.14 -17.70 9.01
C SER A 47 10.11 -18.73 8.43
N HIS A 48 9.76 -19.36 7.31
CA HIS A 48 10.58 -20.41 6.70
C HIS A 48 11.80 -19.84 5.97
N GLY A 49 11.62 -18.69 5.30
CA GLY A 49 12.69 -18.00 4.58
C GLY A 49 13.55 -17.10 5.47
N ARG A 50 13.17 -16.88 6.73
CA ARG A 50 13.80 -15.91 7.64
C ARG A 50 13.91 -14.51 7.01
N VAL A 51 12.85 -14.09 6.33
CA VAL A 51 12.78 -12.82 5.60
C VAL A 51 12.35 -11.71 6.55
N ASP A 52 13.06 -10.60 6.53
CA ASP A 52 12.75 -9.45 7.35
C ASP A 52 11.41 -8.83 6.99
N ARG A 53 10.75 -8.20 7.98
CA ARG A 53 9.40 -7.67 7.79
C ARG A 53 9.35 -6.61 6.69
N GLU A 54 10.34 -5.71 6.64
CA GLU A 54 10.38 -4.67 5.59
C GLU A 54 10.58 -5.27 4.21
N GLU A 55 11.48 -6.25 4.09
CA GLU A 55 11.72 -6.99 2.85
C GLU A 55 10.45 -7.73 2.39
N MET A 56 9.66 -8.30 3.31
CA MET A 56 8.37 -8.91 2.95
C MET A 56 7.43 -7.93 2.24
N TYR A 57 7.40 -6.66 2.66
CA TYR A 57 6.56 -5.62 2.03
C TYR A 57 7.16 -5.03 0.76
N GLN A 58 8.47 -5.17 0.55
CA GLN A 58 9.16 -4.79 -0.68
C GLN A 58 9.13 -5.90 -1.73
N VAL A 59 9.11 -7.17 -1.34
CA VAL A 59 9.13 -8.28 -2.31
C VAL A 59 7.72 -8.72 -2.67
N PHE A 60 6.83 -8.82 -1.68
CA PHE A 60 5.49 -9.36 -1.85
C PHE A 60 4.41 -8.28 -1.78
N ASN A 61 3.24 -8.61 -2.33
CA ASN A 61 2.07 -7.72 -2.27
C ASN A 61 1.40 -7.67 -0.88
N MET A 62 1.75 -8.61 0.02
CA MET A 62 1.24 -8.70 1.39
C MET A 62 -0.31 -8.73 1.51
N GLY A 63 -1.00 -9.16 0.46
CA GLY A 63 -2.46 -9.21 0.36
C GLY A 63 -3.11 -8.01 -0.32
N ILE A 64 -2.33 -6.99 -0.73
CA ILE A 64 -2.82 -5.83 -1.48
C ILE A 64 -2.41 -5.99 -2.94
N GLY A 65 -3.31 -6.44 -3.80
CA GLY A 65 -3.02 -6.54 -5.24
C GLY A 65 -3.07 -5.20 -5.97
N MET A 66 -3.89 -4.26 -5.51
CA MET A 66 -4.05 -2.95 -6.14
C MET A 66 -4.34 -1.89 -5.07
N ALA A 67 -3.77 -0.69 -5.25
CA ALA A 67 -4.01 0.47 -4.41
C ALA A 67 -4.57 1.63 -5.25
N ALA A 68 -5.61 2.28 -4.74
CA ALA A 68 -6.22 3.47 -5.35
C ALA A 68 -5.94 4.71 -4.51
N ILE A 69 -5.45 5.77 -5.15
CA ILE A 69 -5.21 7.07 -4.54
C ILE A 69 -6.40 7.95 -4.87
N VAL A 70 -7.11 8.42 -3.83
CA VAL A 70 -8.39 9.13 -3.95
C VAL A 70 -8.45 10.29 -2.96
N PRO A 71 -9.34 11.29 -3.16
CA PRO A 71 -9.59 12.32 -2.16
C PRO A 71 -10.00 11.72 -0.81
N ARG A 72 -9.47 12.27 0.29
CA ARG A 72 -9.69 11.78 1.67
C ARG A 72 -11.17 11.66 2.01
N GLU A 73 -11.97 12.60 1.54
CA GLU A 73 -13.40 12.73 1.79
C GLU A 73 -14.19 11.58 1.14
N THR A 74 -13.65 11.00 0.07
CA THR A 74 -14.28 9.92 -0.69
C THR A 74 -13.70 8.54 -0.39
N ALA A 75 -12.56 8.46 0.31
CA ALA A 75 -11.80 7.22 0.51
C ALA A 75 -12.64 6.08 1.11
N LYS A 76 -13.39 6.35 2.19
CA LYS A 76 -14.25 5.36 2.83
C LYS A 76 -15.39 4.89 1.92
N ALA A 77 -16.00 5.82 1.17
CA ALA A 77 -17.11 5.51 0.27
C ALA A 77 -16.65 4.63 -0.90
N ILE A 78 -15.50 4.95 -1.49
CA ILE A 78 -14.89 4.18 -2.58
C ILE A 78 -14.46 2.81 -2.08
N ALA A 79 -13.74 2.73 -0.95
CA ALA A 79 -13.31 1.46 -0.36
C ALA A 79 -14.49 0.50 -0.15
N ARG A 80 -15.60 1.00 0.41
CA ARG A 80 -16.83 0.22 0.56
C ARG A 80 -17.40 -0.26 -0.78
N ARG A 81 -17.43 0.60 -1.81
CA ARG A 81 -17.98 0.25 -3.13
C ARG A 81 -17.19 -0.86 -3.83
N ILE A 82 -15.88 -0.89 -3.66
CA ILE A 82 -15.00 -1.89 -4.28
C ILE A 82 -14.65 -3.07 -3.35
N LYS A 83 -15.28 -3.15 -2.17
CA LYS A 83 -14.96 -4.13 -1.11
C LYS A 83 -13.46 -4.10 -0.71
N GLY A 84 -12.85 -2.93 -0.78
CA GLY A 84 -11.48 -2.66 -0.35
C GLY A 84 -11.43 -2.05 1.05
N GLN A 85 -10.23 -1.63 1.45
CA GLN A 85 -9.96 -1.03 2.75
C GLN A 85 -9.10 0.22 2.59
N VAL A 86 -9.27 1.19 3.48
CA VAL A 86 -8.34 2.32 3.57
C VAL A 86 -7.06 1.81 4.23
N ILE A 87 -5.94 1.91 3.51
CA ILE A 87 -4.65 1.33 3.93
C ILE A 87 -3.60 2.35 4.37
N GLY A 88 -3.93 3.63 4.35
CA GLY A 88 -2.99 4.69 4.64
C GLY A 88 -3.41 6.03 4.05
N LYS A 89 -2.42 6.90 3.87
CA LYS A 89 -2.58 8.28 3.39
C LYS A 89 -1.38 8.71 2.57
N ILE A 90 -1.57 9.76 1.77
CA ILE A 90 -0.48 10.47 1.09
C ILE A 90 -0.16 11.74 1.87
N GLU A 91 1.12 12.01 2.09
CA GLU A 91 1.62 13.20 2.78
C GLU A 91 2.71 13.87 1.96
N ALA A 92 3.05 15.13 2.27
CA ALA A 92 4.25 15.74 1.72
C ALA A 92 5.50 14.98 2.21
N GLY A 93 6.49 14.79 1.34
CA GLY A 93 7.66 13.97 1.63
C GLY A 93 8.69 13.95 0.50
N SER A 94 9.47 12.87 0.43
CA SER A 94 10.61 12.72 -0.49
C SER A 94 10.33 11.83 -1.70
N GLY A 95 9.12 11.30 -1.85
CA GLY A 95 8.78 10.37 -2.94
C GLY A 95 8.99 8.91 -2.57
N VAL A 96 8.74 8.54 -1.31
CA VAL A 96 8.95 7.16 -0.81
C VAL A 96 7.70 6.58 -0.17
N THR A 97 7.69 5.27 0.01
CA THR A 97 6.69 4.59 0.84
C THR A 97 7.25 4.41 2.25
N ARG A 98 6.50 4.88 3.26
CA ARG A 98 6.80 4.67 4.68
C ARG A 98 5.81 3.67 5.26
N LEU A 99 6.34 2.57 5.82
CA LEU A 99 5.53 1.56 6.50
C LEU A 99 5.37 1.93 7.98
N VAL A 100 4.13 1.87 8.48
CA VAL A 100 3.78 2.04 9.89
C VAL A 100 3.30 0.70 10.42
N PHE A 101 4.05 0.14 11.37
CA PHE A 101 3.88 -1.22 11.87
C PHE A 101 2.97 -1.40 13.08
#